data_AF-A0A3N5KAW7-F1
#
_entry.id   AF-A0A3N5KAW7-F1
#
_cell.length_a   1.000
_cell.length_b   1.000
_cell.length_c   1.000
_cell.angle_alpha   90.00
_cell.angle_beta   90.00
_cell.angle_gamma   90.00
#
_symmetry.space_group_name_H-M   'P 1'
#
loop_
_entity.id
_entity.type
_entity.pdbx_description
1 polymer ?
#
loop_
_entity_poly.entity_id
_entity_poly.type
_entity_poly.pdbx_seq_one_letter_code
_entity_poly.pdbx_strand_id
1 'polypeptide(L)'
;GCQAVRPYDEVDKSHNPMRMDELMAAVGAPTVDYSLKTKCCGGSLTGTIHDVGLRLNYILLKEAARKGAEAIVTMCPLCQFNLDVYQTEIAKRSGEKFDMPVLYFSQVLGWALGGEARELGLQRSLAGQNLIRRWFAAHEEVESYV
;
A
#
# COMPACT_ATOMS: atom_id res chain seq x y z
N GLY A 1 5.56 3.18 -8.04
CA GLY A 1 6.52 2.05 -8.11
C GLY A 1 7.69 2.43 -9.01
N CYS A 2 8.90 1.90 -8.79
CA CYS A 2 10.11 2.39 -9.48
C CYS A 2 10.06 2.26 -11.01
N GLN A 3 9.60 1.13 -11.54
CA GLN A 3 9.53 0.86 -12.99
C GLN A 3 8.45 1.66 -13.72
N ALA A 4 7.52 2.30 -13.01
CA ALA A 4 6.45 3.06 -13.64
C ALA A 4 6.94 4.41 -14.18
N VAL A 5 7.93 5.02 -13.51
CA VAL A 5 8.36 6.40 -13.77
C VAL A 5 9.82 6.50 -14.20
N ARG A 6 10.57 5.39 -14.11
CA ARG A 6 11.97 5.32 -14.53
C ARG A 6 12.11 4.36 -15.71
N PRO A 7 13.06 4.60 -16.62
CA PRO A 7 14.08 5.67 -16.57
C PRO A 7 13.68 6.99 -17.25
N TYR A 8 12.57 7.04 -17.98
CA TYR A 8 12.29 8.12 -18.94
C TYR A 8 11.08 9.00 -18.62
N ASP A 9 10.50 8.92 -17.42
CA ASP A 9 9.36 9.74 -17.00
C ASP A 9 8.11 9.64 -17.90
N GLU A 10 7.96 8.54 -18.67
CA GLU A 10 6.90 8.37 -19.67
C GLU A 10 5.49 8.40 -19.07
N VAL A 11 5.31 7.71 -17.95
CA VAL A 11 4.03 7.70 -17.23
C VAL A 11 3.91 8.95 -16.38
N ASP A 12 4.94 9.31 -15.61
CA ASP A 12 4.93 10.41 -14.65
C ASP A 12 6.36 10.84 -14.28
N LYS A 13 6.53 11.95 -13.58
CA LYS A 13 7.84 12.50 -13.19
C LYS A 13 8.56 11.57 -12.21
N SER A 14 9.79 11.17 -12.51
CA SER A 14 10.54 10.19 -11.67
C SER A 14 10.89 10.69 -10.28
N HIS A 15 11.06 12.00 -10.11
CA HIS A 15 11.47 12.61 -8.85
C HIS A 15 10.29 13.00 -7.96
N ASN A 16 9.11 13.24 -8.55
CA ASN A 16 7.90 13.65 -7.83
C ASN A 16 6.63 13.23 -8.60
N PRO A 17 6.32 11.92 -8.67
CA PRO A 17 5.13 11.45 -9.38
C PRO A 17 3.86 11.84 -8.62
N MET A 18 2.79 12.19 -9.33
CA MET A 18 1.51 12.66 -8.78
C MET A 18 0.29 11.89 -9.31
N ARG A 19 0.39 11.12 -10.40
CA ARG A 19 -0.77 10.45 -11.02
C ARG A 19 -1.47 9.48 -10.09
N MET A 20 -0.72 8.78 -9.23
CA MET A 20 -1.30 7.89 -8.22
C MET A 20 -2.06 8.69 -7.16
N ASP A 21 -1.52 9.82 -6.72
CA ASP A 21 -2.19 10.71 -5.77
C ASP A 21 -3.48 11.28 -6.37
N GLU A 22 -3.43 11.75 -7.62
CA GLU A 22 -4.59 12.24 -8.37
C GLU A 22 -5.66 11.15 -8.54
N LEU A 23 -5.25 9.92 -8.86
CA LEU A 23 -6.17 8.79 -9.00
C LEU A 23 -6.86 8.44 -7.68
N MET A 24 -6.13 8.42 -6.57
CA MET A 24 -6.71 8.14 -5.25
C MET A 24 -7.65 9.27 -4.81
N ALA A 25 -7.26 10.53 -5.03
CA ALA A 25 -8.11 11.68 -4.76
C ALA A 25 -9.42 11.65 -5.57
N ALA A 26 -9.36 11.24 -6.85
CA ALA A 26 -10.52 11.13 -7.73
C ALA A 26 -11.56 10.10 -7.24
N VAL A 27 -11.14 9.09 -6.47
CA VAL A 27 -12.03 8.08 -5.87
C VAL A 27 -12.33 8.36 -4.39
N GLY A 28 -12.06 9.57 -3.91
CA GLY A 28 -12.35 9.97 -2.53
C GLY A 28 -11.40 9.39 -1.49
N ALA A 29 -10.25 8.84 -1.90
CA ALA A 29 -9.21 8.34 -1.01
C ALA A 29 -8.06 9.37 -0.91
N PRO A 30 -8.08 10.29 0.07
CA PRO A 30 -7.03 11.31 0.20
C PRO A 30 -5.67 10.66 0.51
N THR A 31 -4.59 11.19 -0.08
CA THR A 31 -3.22 10.72 0.17
C THR A 31 -2.50 11.62 1.17
N VAL A 32 -1.60 11.02 1.96
CA VAL A 32 -0.68 11.77 2.83
C VAL A 32 0.56 12.18 2.04
N ASP A 33 1.19 13.29 2.43
CA ASP A 33 2.49 13.68 1.86
C ASP A 33 3.59 12.70 2.28
N TYR A 34 3.85 11.73 1.40
CA TYR A 34 4.74 10.62 1.65
C TYR A 34 6.14 10.86 1.08
N SER A 35 7.09 11.16 1.96
CA SER A 35 8.48 11.54 1.64
C SER A 35 9.24 10.49 0.81
N LEU A 36 8.81 9.23 0.86
CA LEU A 36 9.53 8.11 0.25
C LEU A 36 8.83 7.53 -0.99
N LYS A 37 7.87 8.25 -1.61
CA LYS A 37 7.08 7.74 -2.75
C LYS A 37 7.88 7.27 -3.97
N THR A 38 9.14 7.72 -4.13
CA THR A 38 10.05 7.33 -5.22
C THR A 38 11.10 6.29 -4.81
N LYS A 39 11.05 5.79 -3.57
CA LYS A 39 12.01 4.79 -3.06
C LYS A 39 11.56 3.37 -3.42
N CYS A 40 12.54 2.48 -3.57
CA CYS A 40 12.31 1.10 -3.95
C CYS A 40 11.79 0.29 -2.74
N CYS A 41 10.85 -0.62 -2.97
CA CYS A 41 10.39 -1.57 -1.94
C CYS A 41 11.45 -2.63 -1.59
N GLY A 42 12.43 -2.85 -2.47
CA GLY A 42 13.46 -3.88 -2.28
C GLY A 42 13.03 -5.28 -2.69
N GLY A 43 11.90 -5.46 -3.39
CA GLY A 43 11.34 -6.79 -3.70
C GLY A 43 12.33 -7.79 -4.31
N SER A 44 13.13 -7.39 -5.29
CA SER A 44 14.18 -8.25 -5.86
C SER A 44 15.31 -8.56 -4.86
N LEU A 45 15.62 -7.62 -3.95
CA LEU A 45 16.63 -7.81 -2.92
C LEU A 45 16.16 -8.73 -1.81
N THR A 46 14.87 -8.76 -1.49
CA THR A 46 14.36 -9.67 -0.46
C THR A 46 14.58 -11.15 -0.81
N GLY A 47 14.68 -11.48 -2.10
CA GLY A 47 15.02 -12.82 -2.59
C GLY A 47 16.52 -13.13 -2.71
N THR A 48 17.39 -12.11 -2.78
CA THR A 48 18.83 -12.30 -3.01
C THR A 48 19.70 -11.88 -1.82
N ILE A 49 19.38 -10.74 -1.20
CA ILE A 49 20.05 -10.16 -0.04
C ILE A 49 18.96 -9.74 0.96
N HIS A 50 18.36 -10.76 1.58
CA HIS A 50 17.11 -10.65 2.32
C HIS A 50 17.07 -9.51 3.34
N ASP A 51 18.13 -9.35 4.14
CA ASP A 51 18.21 -8.31 5.19
C ASP A 51 18.15 -6.89 4.62
N VAL A 52 18.72 -6.66 3.44
CA VAL A 52 18.64 -5.36 2.75
C VAL A 52 17.22 -5.11 2.28
N GLY A 53 16.57 -6.12 1.69
CA GLY A 53 15.17 -6.06 1.28
C GLY A 53 14.25 -5.72 2.46
N LEU A 54 14.37 -6.45 3.57
CA LEU A 54 13.59 -6.18 4.78
C LEU A 54 13.82 -4.78 5.35
N ARG A 55 15.07 -4.31 5.36
CA ARG A 55 15.39 -2.95 5.83
C ARG A 55 14.71 -1.87 4.98
N LEU A 56 14.64 -2.06 3.67
CA LEU A 56 13.93 -1.13 2.77
C LEU A 56 12.42 -1.14 3.05
N ASN A 57 11.81 -2.32 3.18
CA ASN A 57 10.40 -2.44 3.56
C ASN A 57 10.10 -1.73 4.90
N TYR A 58 10.92 -1.97 5.92
CA TYR A 58 10.79 -1.33 7.24
C TYR A 58 10.78 0.20 7.13
N ILE A 59 11.74 0.78 6.39
CA ILE A 59 11.83 2.23 6.21
C ILE A 59 10.56 2.79 5.56
N LEU A 60 10.01 2.09 4.56
CA LEU A 60 8.79 2.52 3.88
C LEU A 60 7.57 2.47 4.80
N LEU A 61 7.37 1.34 5.49
CA LEU A 61 6.26 1.13 6.42
C LEU A 61 6.31 2.11 7.59
N LYS A 62 7.50 2.33 8.15
CA LYS A 62 7.71 3.26 9.25
C LYS A 62 7.38 4.69 8.87
N GLU A 63 7.81 5.16 7.70
CA GLU A 63 7.44 6.50 7.25
C GLU A 63 5.95 6.62 6.98
N ALA A 64 5.31 5.60 6.41
CA ALA A 64 3.87 5.61 6.14
C ALA A 64 3.08 5.72 7.46
N ALA A 65 3.44 4.91 8.45
CA ALA A 65 2.87 4.98 9.79
C ALA A 65 3.14 6.34 10.45
N ARG A 66 4.35 6.88 10.34
CA ARG A 66 4.73 8.18 10.92
C ARG A 66 3.97 9.36 10.30
N LYS A 67 3.58 9.23 9.03
CA LYS A 67 2.73 10.20 8.30
C LYS A 67 1.23 10.00 8.56
N GLY A 68 0.84 8.99 9.33
CA GLY A 68 -0.55 8.70 9.66
C GLY A 68 -1.34 8.05 8.53
N ALA A 69 -0.67 7.39 7.58
CA ALA A 69 -1.37 6.63 6.54
C ALA A 69 -2.12 5.44 7.14
N GLU A 70 -3.32 5.16 6.65
CA GLU A 70 -4.12 3.98 7.04
C GLU A 70 -3.91 2.78 6.12
N ALA A 71 -3.30 3.01 4.95
CA ALA A 71 -2.94 1.99 3.97
C ALA A 71 -1.76 2.45 3.11
N ILE A 72 -1.06 1.50 2.50
CA ILE A 72 -0.17 1.77 1.38
C ILE A 72 -0.84 1.24 0.11
N VAL A 73 -1.08 2.11 -0.86
CA VAL A 73 -1.60 1.73 -2.18
C VAL A 73 -0.45 1.60 -3.17
N THR A 74 -0.44 0.50 -3.92
CA THR A 74 0.62 0.14 -4.84
C THR A 74 0.08 -0.10 -6.25
N MET A 75 0.95 0.07 -7.25
CA MET A 75 0.65 -0.23 -8.66
C MET A 75 1.53 -1.35 -9.22
N CYS A 76 2.28 -2.03 -8.36
CA CYS A 76 3.24 -3.05 -8.73
C CYS A 76 3.00 -4.28 -7.84
N PRO A 77 2.64 -5.44 -8.42
CA PRO A 77 2.32 -6.63 -7.62
C PRO A 77 3.48 -7.08 -6.73
N LEU A 78 4.72 -6.92 -7.20
CA LEU A 78 5.91 -7.21 -6.40
C LEU A 78 6.04 -6.26 -5.20
N CYS A 79 5.70 -4.98 -5.36
CA CYS A 79 5.69 -4.04 -4.24
C CYS A 79 4.62 -4.40 -3.21
N GLN A 80 3.41 -4.75 -3.69
CA GLN A 80 2.32 -5.18 -2.81
C GLN A 80 2.76 -6.40 -1.99
N PHE A 81 3.14 -7.48 -2.67
CA PHE A 81 3.57 -8.72 -2.03
C PHE A 81 4.66 -8.48 -0.98
N ASN A 82 5.70 -7.74 -1.37
CA ASN A 82 6.88 -7.55 -0.53
C ASN A 82 6.59 -6.71 0.72
N LEU A 83 5.74 -5.68 0.62
CA LEU A 83 5.36 -4.87 1.78
C LEU A 83 4.32 -5.57 2.66
N ASP A 84 3.54 -6.52 2.11
CA ASP A 84 2.49 -7.24 2.82
C ASP A 84 3.07 -8.42 3.63
N VAL A 85 3.79 -9.32 2.96
CA VAL A 85 4.21 -10.63 3.54
C VAL A 85 5.21 -10.50 4.69
N TYR A 86 6.08 -9.48 4.66
CA TYR A 86 7.22 -9.39 5.57
C TYR A 86 6.96 -8.55 6.83
N GLN A 87 5.78 -7.96 7.04
CA GLN A 87 5.53 -7.10 8.21
C GLN A 87 5.74 -7.82 9.54
N THR A 88 5.35 -9.11 9.63
CA THR A 88 5.57 -9.93 10.83
C THR A 88 7.06 -10.14 11.11
N GLU A 89 7.86 -10.36 10.08
CA GLU A 89 9.30 -10.55 10.24
C GLU A 89 10.02 -9.24 10.58
N ILE A 90 9.63 -8.15 9.92
CA ILE A 90 10.09 -6.80 10.23
C ILE A 90 9.81 -6.45 11.69
N ALA A 91 8.62 -6.79 12.20
CA ALA A 91 8.26 -6.56 13.59
C ALA A 91 9.17 -7.32 14.57
N LYS A 92 9.47 -8.60 14.28
CA LYS A 92 10.40 -9.40 15.10
C LYS A 92 11.81 -8.81 15.15
N ARG A 93 12.29 -8.22 14.05
CA ARG A 93 13.67 -7.71 13.93
C ARG A 93 13.81 -6.27 14.47
N SER A 94 12.81 -5.43 14.27
CA SER A 94 12.85 -4.00 14.64
C SER A 94 12.25 -3.72 16.01
N GLY A 95 11.42 -4.61 16.55
CA GLY A 95 10.61 -4.35 17.75
C GLY A 95 9.40 -3.47 17.50
N GLU A 96 9.19 -2.97 16.27
CA GLU A 96 8.06 -2.14 15.88
C GLU A 96 7.04 -2.97 15.11
N LYS A 97 5.83 -3.11 15.67
CA LYS A 97 4.75 -3.84 14.99
C LYS A 97 4.04 -2.92 14.00
N PHE A 98 4.13 -3.29 12.72
CA PHE A 98 3.27 -2.76 11.67
C PHE A 98 2.17 -3.79 11.39
N ASP A 99 0.95 -3.31 11.18
CA ASP A 99 -0.19 -4.09 10.69
C ASP A 99 -0.93 -3.27 9.64
N MET A 100 -0.16 -2.76 8.68
CA MET A 100 -0.59 -1.80 7.67
C MET A 100 -1.18 -2.54 6.47
N PRO A 101 -2.45 -2.28 6.08
CA PRO A 101 -2.99 -2.76 4.81
C PRO A 101 -2.11 -2.34 3.62
N VAL A 102 -1.76 -3.29 2.76
CA VAL A 102 -1.07 -3.02 1.50
C VAL A 102 -1.95 -3.44 0.34
N LEU A 103 -2.45 -2.44 -0.38
CA LEU A 103 -3.47 -2.61 -1.41
C LEU A 103 -2.87 -2.42 -2.79
N TYR A 104 -3.45 -3.11 -3.77
CA TYR A 104 -3.27 -2.77 -5.16
C TYR A 104 -4.27 -1.68 -5.54
N PHE A 105 -3.87 -0.72 -6.38
CA PHE A 105 -4.72 0.43 -6.71
C PHE A 105 -6.08 0.02 -7.28
N SER A 106 -6.15 -1.05 -8.09
CA SER A 106 -7.43 -1.53 -8.62
C SER A 106 -8.36 -2.09 -7.54
N GLN A 107 -7.85 -2.54 -6.39
CA GLN A 107 -8.69 -2.94 -5.26
C GLN A 107 -9.39 -1.72 -4.65
N VAL A 108 -8.68 -0.59 -4.55
CA VAL A 108 -9.26 0.67 -4.08
C VAL A 108 -10.28 1.21 -5.09
N LEU A 109 -9.94 1.19 -6.39
CA LEU A 109 -10.88 1.59 -7.45
C LEU A 109 -12.13 0.71 -7.44
N GLY A 110 -11.97 -0.61 -7.34
CA GLY A 110 -13.10 -1.53 -7.30
C GLY A 110 -13.98 -1.29 -6.08
N TRP A 111 -13.39 -0.99 -4.92
CA TRP A 111 -14.16 -0.64 -3.72
C TRP A 111 -14.94 0.67 -3.92
N ALA A 112 -14.32 1.71 -4.47
CA ALA A 112 -15.00 2.97 -4.78
C ALA A 112 -16.13 2.83 -5.81
N LEU A 113 -16.13 1.75 -6.59
CA LEU A 113 -17.18 1.40 -7.56
C LEU A 113 -18.25 0.44 -6.97
N GLY A 114 -18.25 0.21 -5.65
CA GLY A 114 -19.22 -0.67 -4.97
C GLY A 114 -18.85 -2.15 -4.97
N GLY A 115 -17.58 -2.49 -5.21
CA GLY A 115 -17.11 -3.87 -5.18
C GLY A 115 -16.93 -4.40 -3.75
N GLU A 116 -17.28 -5.67 -3.54
CA GLU A 116 -17.23 -6.31 -2.22
C GLU A 116 -15.83 -6.81 -1.84
N ALA A 117 -15.54 -6.88 -0.54
CA ALA A 117 -14.23 -7.29 -0.04
C ALA A 117 -13.74 -8.63 -0.63
N ARG A 118 -14.69 -9.57 -0.82
CA ARG A 118 -14.41 -10.91 -1.37
C ARG A 118 -14.02 -10.87 -2.85
N GLU A 119 -14.71 -10.04 -3.64
CA GLU A 119 -14.49 -9.88 -5.08
C GLU A 119 -13.17 -9.17 -5.36
N LEU A 120 -12.83 -8.20 -4.50
CA LEU A 120 -11.58 -7.47 -4.52
C LEU A 120 -10.39 -8.28 -3.98
N GLY A 121 -10.64 -9.47 -3.44
CA GLY A 121 -9.61 -10.37 -2.92
C GLY A 121 -8.97 -9.91 -1.60
N LEU A 122 -9.60 -8.98 -0.89
CA LEU A 122 -9.05 -8.35 0.32
C LEU A 122 -8.99 -9.31 1.52
N GLN A 123 -9.77 -10.39 1.51
CA GLN A 123 -9.67 -11.50 2.45
C GLN A 123 -8.33 -12.25 2.39
N ARG A 124 -7.51 -12.01 1.35
CA ARG A 124 -6.20 -12.63 1.15
C ARG A 124 -5.04 -11.73 1.58
N SER A 125 -5.29 -10.47 1.93
CA SER A 125 -4.27 -9.56 2.48
C SER A 125 -3.66 -10.17 3.74
N LEU A 126 -2.33 -10.12 3.87
CA LEU A 126 -1.65 -10.73 5.01
C LEU A 126 -1.56 -9.79 6.21
N ALA A 127 -1.31 -8.50 5.96
CA ALA A 127 -1.34 -7.43 6.94
C ALA A 127 -2.65 -6.64 6.89
N GLY A 128 -3.03 -6.05 8.02
CA GLY A 128 -4.13 -5.09 8.11
C GLY A 128 -5.54 -5.67 7.95
N GLN A 129 -5.70 -7.00 8.01
CA GLN A 129 -7.01 -7.67 7.81
C GLN A 129 -8.12 -7.10 8.71
N ASN A 130 -7.80 -6.78 9.97
CA ASN A 130 -8.78 -6.22 10.91
C ASN A 130 -9.24 -4.82 10.51
N LEU A 131 -8.32 -3.98 10.01
CA LEU A 131 -8.63 -2.63 9.57
C LEU A 131 -9.47 -2.67 8.29
N ILE A 132 -9.07 -3.53 7.33
CA ILE A 132 -9.84 -3.78 6.10
C ILE A 132 -11.28 -4.19 6.44
N ARG A 133 -11.48 -5.16 7.33
CA ARG A 133 -12.84 -5.60 7.71
C ARG A 133 -13.71 -4.47 8.28
N ARG A 134 -13.11 -3.55 9.05
CA ARG A 134 -13.84 -2.41 9.62
C ARG A 134 -14.30 -1.43 8.55
N TRP A 135 -13.51 -1.23 7.49
CA TRP A 135 -13.88 -0.34 6.39
C TRP A 135 -15.15 -0.80 5.66
N PHE A 136 -15.28 -2.11 5.43
CA PHE A 136 -16.46 -2.68 4.76
C PHE A 136 -17.68 -2.72 5.70
N ALA A 137 -17.49 -3.01 6.99
CA ALA A 137 -18.60 -2.96 7.95
C ALA A 137 -19.17 -1.54 8.12
N ALA A 138 -18.31 -0.51 8.12
CA ALA A 138 -18.75 0.88 8.13
C ALA A 138 -19.45 1.28 6.82
N HIS A 139 -19.09 0.65 5.69
CA HIS A 139 -19.73 0.92 4.41
C HIS A 139 -21.18 0.42 4.37
N GLU A 140 -21.43 -0.81 4.84
CA GLU A 140 -22.79 -1.36 4.98
C GLU A 140 -23.66 -0.46 5.88
N GLU A 141 -23.09 0.08 6.96
CA GLU A 141 -23.78 1.03 7.85
C GLU A 141 -24.14 2.32 7.10
N VAL A 142 -23.25 2.89 6.30
CA VAL A 142 -23.50 4.11 5.52
C VAL A 142 -24.55 3.89 4.43
N GLU A 143 -24.50 2.77 3.70
CA GLU A 143 -25.52 2.44 2.69
C GLU A 143 -26.92 2.28 3.31
N SER A 144 -27.03 1.87 4.57
CA SER A 144 -28.32 1.76 5.26
C SER A 144 -29.04 3.10 5.50
N TYR A 145 -28.33 4.23 5.36
CA TYR A 145 -28.86 5.58 5.55
C TYR A 145 -29.26 6.30 4.24
N VAL A 146 -28.98 5.72 3.07
CA VAL A 146 -29.23 6.31 1.74
C VAL A 146 -30.36 5.56 1.04
#